data_AF-R5DR71-F1
#
_entry.id   AF-R5DR71-F1
#
_cell.length_a   1.000
_cell.length_b   1.000
_cell.length_c   1.000
_cell.angle_alpha   90.00
_cell.angle_beta   90.00
_cell.angle_gamma   90.00
#
_symmetry.space_group_name_H-M   'P 1'
#
loop_
_entity.id
_entity.type
_entity.pdbx_description
1 polymer ?
#
loop_
_entity_poly.entity_id
_entity_poly.type
_entity_poly.pdbx_seq_one_letter_code
_entity_poly.pdbx_strand_id
1 'polypeptide(L)'
;MTVFLAFFGLAAGAVTAAGYFALITSVGMINRAAASTGTTKSIFFYEECLLFGVVTGNCLSMFNISIDIGTAGIVMYGVFSGMFIGLLVVSLAETLKALPIFIRRVRIGSGLGIIILMIGLGKAAGHIIYYFFLY
;
A
#
# COMPACT_ATOMS: atom_id res chain seq x y z
N MET A 1 -11.18 31.43 0.65
CA MET A 1 -11.24 30.24 1.52
C MET A 1 -11.49 28.96 0.70
N THR A 2 -12.52 28.92 -0.15
CA THR A 2 -12.89 27.75 -0.97
C THR A 2 -11.78 27.25 -1.92
N VAL A 3 -10.98 28.15 -2.50
CA VAL A 3 -9.87 27.78 -3.39
C VAL A 3 -8.76 27.02 -2.65
N PHE A 4 -8.46 27.40 -1.40
CA PHE A 4 -7.51 26.67 -0.56
C PHE A 4 -8.06 25.28 -0.20
N LEU A 5 -9.34 25.18 0.16
CA LEU A 5 -9.96 23.88 0.41
C LEU A 5 -9.95 22.98 -0.84
N ALA A 6 -10.21 23.53 -2.03
CA ALA A 6 -10.15 22.78 -3.28
C ALA A 6 -8.72 22.26 -3.57
N PHE A 7 -7.70 23.09 -3.32
CA PHE A 7 -6.31 22.70 -3.47
C PHE A 7 -5.91 21.59 -2.49
N PHE A 8 -6.26 21.71 -1.22
CA PHE A 8 -6.02 20.66 -0.22
C PHE A 8 -6.79 19.37 -0.53
N GLY A 9 -8.01 19.47 -1.03
CA GLY A 9 -8.80 18.32 -1.48
C GLY A 9 -8.15 17.58 -2.65
N LEU A 10 -7.67 18.31 -3.67
CA LEU A 10 -6.93 17.72 -4.78
C LEU A 10 -5.59 17.12 -4.34
N ALA A 11 -4.86 17.79 -3.46
CA ALA A 11 -3.60 17.28 -2.92
C ALA A 11 -3.82 15.99 -2.11
N ALA A 12 -4.85 15.94 -1.26
CA ALA A 12 -5.21 14.73 -0.51
C ALA A 12 -5.66 13.59 -1.44
N GLY A 13 -6.42 13.90 -2.49
CA GLY A 13 -6.79 12.94 -3.54
C GLY A 13 -5.56 12.38 -4.27
N ALA A 14 -4.59 13.22 -4.62
CA ALA A 14 -3.35 12.80 -5.26
C ALA A 14 -2.49 11.92 -4.35
N VAL A 15 -2.36 12.27 -3.07
CA VAL A 15 -1.60 11.48 -2.09
C VAL A 15 -2.24 10.11 -1.87
N THR A 16 -3.57 10.04 -1.74
CA THR A 16 -4.27 8.76 -1.59
C THR A 16 -4.15 7.87 -2.83
N ALA A 17 -4.36 8.43 -4.03
CA ALA A 17 -4.17 7.70 -5.29
C ALA A 17 -2.73 7.18 -5.46
N ALA A 18 -1.72 8.00 -5.14
CA ALA A 18 -0.32 7.60 -5.16
C ALA A 18 -0.04 6.45 -4.18
N GLY A 19 -0.67 6.46 -3.00
CA GLY A 19 -0.55 5.38 -2.01
C GLY A 19 -1.09 4.05 -2.53
N TYR A 20 -2.30 4.04 -3.12
CA TYR A 20 -2.87 2.81 -3.70
C TYR A 20 -2.05 2.31 -4.89
N PHE A 21 -1.65 3.19 -5.79
CA PHE A 21 -0.83 2.84 -6.95
C PHE A 21 0.53 2.26 -6.52
N ALA A 22 1.17 2.86 -5.52
CA ALA A 22 2.42 2.34 -4.96
C ALA A 22 2.25 0.93 -4.38
N LEU A 23 1.16 0.65 -3.65
CA LEU A 23 0.88 -0.69 -3.14
C LEU A 23 0.67 -1.70 -4.28
N ILE A 24 -0.08 -1.33 -5.32
CA ILE A 24 -0.37 -2.22 -6.45
C ILE A 24 0.91 -2.54 -7.23
N THR A 25 1.66 -1.52 -7.63
CA THR A 25 2.79 -1.66 -8.55
C THR A 25 4.07 -2.07 -7.84
N SER A 26 4.37 -1.55 -6.65
CA SER A 26 5.63 -1.82 -5.95
C SER A 26 5.62 -3.14 -5.19
N VAL A 27 4.49 -3.48 -4.55
CA VAL A 27 4.39 -4.74 -3.78
C VAL A 27 4.08 -5.92 -4.72
N GLY A 28 3.56 -5.68 -5.92
CA GLY A 28 3.29 -6.72 -6.92
C GLY A 28 2.05 -7.56 -6.61
N MET A 29 1.13 -7.04 -5.79
CA MET A 29 -0.03 -7.77 -5.28
C MET A 29 -0.89 -8.38 -6.40
N ILE A 30 -1.13 -7.61 -7.47
CA ILE A 30 -1.95 -8.05 -8.62
C ILE A 30 -1.26 -9.16 -9.39
N ASN A 31 0.06 -9.05 -9.61
CA ASN A 31 0.83 -10.10 -10.29
C ASN A 31 0.76 -11.42 -9.52
N ARG A 32 0.76 -11.35 -8.18
CA ARG A 32 0.61 -12.52 -7.31
C ARG A 32 -0.78 -13.14 -7.41
N ALA A 33 -1.82 -12.31 -7.36
CA ALA A 33 -3.20 -12.75 -7.52
C ALA A 33 -3.42 -13.43 -8.89
N ALA A 34 -2.94 -12.80 -9.97
CA ALA A 34 -3.04 -13.33 -11.32
C ALA A 34 -2.26 -14.64 -11.50
N ALA A 35 -1.09 -14.77 -10.87
CA ALA A 35 -0.30 -16.00 -10.87
C ALA A 35 -1.00 -17.15 -10.13
N SER A 36 -1.68 -16.87 -9.00
CA SER A 36 -2.43 -17.89 -8.25
C SER A 36 -3.64 -18.42 -9.00
N THR A 37 -4.31 -17.57 -9.81
CA THR A 37 -5.50 -17.96 -10.60
C THR A 37 -5.13 -18.44 -12.02
N GLY A 38 -3.84 -18.56 -12.34
CA GLY A 38 -3.37 -19.00 -13.66
C GLY A 38 -3.80 -18.11 -14.84
N THR A 39 -4.27 -16.89 -14.57
CA THR A 39 -4.86 -15.98 -15.57
C THR A 39 -3.96 -14.76 -15.76
N THR A 40 -2.70 -14.99 -16.11
CA THR A 40 -1.68 -13.93 -16.31
C THR A 40 -2.02 -13.00 -17.48
N LYS A 41 -2.93 -13.40 -18.37
CA LYS A 41 -3.36 -12.59 -19.53
C LYS A 41 -4.31 -11.43 -19.18
N SER A 42 -4.93 -11.44 -18.00
CA SER A 42 -5.97 -10.47 -17.62
C SER A 42 -5.61 -9.62 -16.40
N ILE A 43 -4.34 -9.20 -16.28
CA ILE A 43 -3.85 -8.35 -15.18
C ILE A 43 -4.65 -7.04 -15.07
N PHE A 44 -4.95 -6.41 -16.21
CA PHE A 44 -5.76 -5.19 -16.28
C PHE A 44 -7.15 -5.34 -15.65
N PHE A 45 -7.78 -6.51 -15.77
CA PHE A 45 -9.12 -6.71 -15.21
C PHE A 45 -9.09 -6.75 -13.67
N TYR A 46 -8.05 -7.35 -13.09
CA TYR A 46 -7.87 -7.34 -11.63
C TYR A 46 -7.56 -5.95 -11.09
N GLU A 47 -6.80 -5.15 -11.85
CA GLU A 47 -6.49 -3.77 -11.49
C GLU A 47 -7.73 -2.89 -11.49
N GLU A 48 -8.57 -2.98 -12.53
CA GLU A 48 -9.84 -2.25 -12.60
C GLU A 48 -10.81 -2.64 -11.49
N CYS A 49 -10.93 -3.95 -11.17
CA CYS A 49 -11.76 -4.39 -10.03
C CYS A 49 -11.27 -3.80 -8.70
N LEU A 50 -9.95 -3.75 -8.50
CA LEU A 50 -9.37 -3.21 -7.27
C LEU A 50 -9.53 -1.69 -7.20
N LEU A 51 -9.31 -0.97 -8.30
CA LEU A 51 -9.60 0.46 -8.42
C LEU A 51 -11.06 0.76 -8.12
N PHE A 52 -11.99 -0.03 -8.64
CA PHE A 52 -13.42 0.14 -8.38
C PHE A 52 -13.75 -0.05 -6.90
N GLY A 53 -13.12 -1.04 -6.24
CA GLY A 53 -13.23 -1.25 -4.80
C GLY A 53 -12.67 -0.09 -3.97
N VAL A 54 -11.52 0.46 -4.37
CA VAL A 54 -10.90 1.62 -3.72
C VAL A 54 -11.77 2.87 -3.86
N VAL A 55 -12.28 3.15 -5.06
CA VAL A 55 -13.17 4.29 -5.32
C VAL A 55 -14.45 4.16 -4.50
N THR A 56 -15.07 2.98 -4.51
CA THR A 56 -16.30 2.73 -3.75
C THR A 56 -16.06 2.83 -2.25
N GLY A 57 -14.98 2.24 -1.73
CA GLY A 57 -14.60 2.32 -0.32
C GLY A 57 -14.27 3.75 0.14
N ASN A 58 -13.60 4.53 -0.70
CA ASN A 58 -13.29 5.93 -0.39
C ASN A 58 -14.55 6.79 -0.38
N CYS A 59 -15.47 6.59 -1.34
CA CYS A 59 -16.79 7.24 -1.32
C CYS A 59 -17.57 6.90 -0.04
N LEU A 60 -17.67 5.62 0.34
CA LEU A 60 -18.37 5.20 1.56
C LEU A 60 -17.76 5.84 2.82
N SER A 61 -16.44 5.92 2.89
CA SER A 61 -15.71 6.55 4.00
C SER A 61 -15.95 8.07 4.06
N MET A 62 -15.88 8.77 2.92
CA MET A 62 -16.10 10.23 2.86
C MET A 62 -17.53 10.63 3.22
N PHE A 63 -18.54 9.87 2.80
CA PHE A 63 -19.95 10.18 3.10
C PHE A 63 -20.40 9.71 4.49
N ASN A 64 -19.50 9.07 5.27
CA ASN A 64 -19.80 8.51 6.60
C ASN A 64 -21.10 7.68 6.63
N ILE A 65 -21.35 6.96 5.54
CA ILE A 65 -22.56 6.17 5.37
C ILE A 65 -22.46 4.95 6.31
N SER A 66 -23.16 5.06 7.43
CA SER A 66 -23.31 3.98 8.39
C SER A 66 -24.32 2.99 7.83
N ILE A 67 -23.81 1.99 7.10
CA ILE A 67 -24.63 0.87 6.66
C ILE A 67 -24.62 -0.15 7.80
N ASP A 68 -25.78 -0.33 8.44
CA ASP A 68 -26.03 -1.46 9.35
C ASP A 68 -26.17 -2.75 8.52
N ILE A 69 -25.04 -3.19 7.99
CA ILE A 69 -24.86 -4.53 7.48
C ILE A 69 -24.91 -5.43 8.72
N GLY A 70 -26.00 -6.19 8.87
CA GLY A 70 -26.16 -7.12 9.98
C GLY A 70 -24.98 -8.10 10.13
N THR A 71 -25.02 -8.93 11.16
CA THR A 71 -23.92 -9.84 11.55
C THR A 71 -23.32 -10.64 10.39
N ALA A 72 -24.14 -11.10 9.45
CA ALA A 72 -23.71 -11.84 8.26
C ALA A 72 -22.72 -11.07 7.37
N GLY A 73 -22.94 -9.77 7.13
CA GLY A 73 -22.05 -9.01 6.26
C GLY A 73 -20.80 -8.47 6.97
N ILE A 74 -20.81 -8.34 8.30
CA ILE A 74 -19.58 -8.11 9.09
C ILE A 74 -18.66 -9.31 8.96
N VAL A 75 -19.20 -10.53 9.07
CA VAL A 75 -18.43 -11.77 8.88
C VAL A 75 -17.87 -11.84 7.46
N MET A 76 -18.70 -11.54 6.44
CA MET A 76 -18.27 -11.56 5.05
C MET A 76 -17.16 -10.52 4.79
N TYR A 77 -17.30 -9.29 5.30
CA TYR A 77 -16.26 -8.26 5.23
C TYR A 77 -14.97 -8.71 5.93
N GLY A 78 -15.06 -9.35 7.09
CA GLY A 78 -13.91 -9.88 7.82
C GLY A 78 -13.14 -10.93 7.02
N VAL A 79 -13.84 -11.84 6.34
CA VAL A 79 -13.21 -12.86 5.48
C VAL A 79 -12.50 -12.21 4.29
N PHE A 80 -13.14 -11.28 3.59
CA PHE A 80 -12.53 -10.59 2.45
C PHE A 80 -11.33 -9.73 2.86
N SER A 81 -11.43 -9.02 3.98
CA SER A 81 -10.33 -8.22 4.53
C SER A 81 -9.15 -9.13 4.92
N GLY A 82 -9.42 -10.27 5.56
CA GLY A 82 -8.39 -11.26 5.87
C GLY A 82 -7.69 -11.81 4.63
N MET A 83 -8.44 -12.14 3.58
CA MET A 83 -7.86 -12.61 2.30
C MET A 83 -6.98 -11.53 1.65
N PHE A 84 -7.42 -10.28 1.67
CA PHE A 84 -6.65 -9.14 1.15
C PHE A 84 -5.34 -8.93 1.93
N ILE A 85 -5.41 -8.92 3.27
CA ILE A 85 -4.23 -8.77 4.13
C ILE A 85 -3.27 -9.95 3.94
N GLY A 86 -3.79 -11.18 3.80
CA GLY A 86 -2.98 -12.37 3.54
C GLY A 86 -2.21 -12.28 2.22
N LEU A 87 -2.88 -11.86 1.14
CA LEU A 87 -2.24 -11.63 -0.15
C LEU A 87 -1.17 -10.54 -0.06
N LEU A 88 -1.47 -9.44 0.63
CA LEU A 88 -0.53 -8.34 0.88
C LEU A 88 0.74 -8.84 1.56
N VAL A 89 0.61 -9.58 2.66
CA VAL A 89 1.76 -10.08 3.43
C VAL A 89 2.63 -11.03 2.60
N VAL A 90 2.02 -11.94 1.85
CA VAL A 90 2.75 -12.87 0.97
C VAL A 90 3.49 -12.13 -0.14
N SER A 91 2.87 -11.13 -0.74
CA SER A 91 3.47 -10.31 -1.80
C SER A 91 4.64 -9.46 -1.27
N LEU A 92 4.50 -8.92 -0.07
CA LEU A 92 5.56 -8.18 0.62
C LEU A 92 6.73 -9.10 0.99
N ALA A 93 6.45 -10.31 1.48
CA ALA A 93 7.49 -11.28 1.81
C ALA A 93 8.33 -11.69 0.57
N GLU A 94 7.69 -11.84 -0.59
CA GLU A 94 8.42 -12.18 -1.82
C GLU A 94 9.30 -11.03 -2.33
N THR A 95 8.76 -9.82 -2.37
CA THR A 95 9.52 -8.62 -2.77
C THR A 95 10.69 -8.36 -1.84
N LEU A 96 10.49 -8.54 -0.52
CA LEU A 96 11.57 -8.47 0.48
C LEU A 96 12.62 -9.57 0.29
N LYS A 97 12.23 -10.78 -0.12
CA LYS A 97 13.16 -11.87 -0.41
C LYS A 97 13.99 -11.62 -1.67
N ALA A 98 13.45 -10.89 -2.65
CA ALA A 98 14.18 -10.48 -3.85
C ALA A 98 15.23 -9.39 -3.58
N LEU A 99 15.00 -8.54 -2.58
CA LEU A 99 15.89 -7.45 -2.18
C LEU A 99 17.35 -7.88 -1.90
N PRO A 100 17.64 -8.85 -1.00
CA PRO A 100 19.02 -9.28 -0.74
C PRO A 100 19.68 -9.94 -1.95
N ILE A 101 18.90 -10.63 -2.79
CA ILE A 101 19.39 -11.24 -4.04
C ILE A 101 19.82 -10.15 -5.02
N PHE A 102 19.00 -9.10 -5.17
CA PHE A 102 19.33 -7.94 -5.99
C PHE A 102 20.60 -7.26 -5.50
N ILE A 103 20.73 -7.04 -4.19
CA ILE A 103 21.92 -6.38 -3.64
C ILE A 103 23.19 -7.20 -3.86
N ARG A 104 23.12 -8.54 -3.72
CA ARG A 104 24.24 -9.43 -4.02
C ARG A 104 24.60 -9.42 -5.52
N ARG A 105 23.60 -9.30 -6.41
CA ARG A 105 23.80 -9.24 -7.87
C ARG A 105 24.44 -7.93 -8.33
N VAL A 106 24.12 -6.81 -7.68
CA VAL A 106 24.74 -5.49 -7.96
C VAL A 106 26.18 -5.40 -7.39
N ARG A 107 26.70 -6.46 -6.75
CA ARG A 107 28.05 -6.52 -6.15
C ARG A 107 28.33 -5.39 -5.15
N ILE A 108 27.31 -4.91 -4.43
CA ILE A 108 27.48 -4.03 -3.25
C ILE A 108 27.83 -4.93 -2.05
N GLY A 109 28.98 -5.61 -2.13
CA GLY A 109 29.39 -6.62 -1.16
C GLY A 109 29.87 -6.05 0.18
N SER A 110 30.30 -4.78 0.21
CA SER A 110 30.93 -4.16 1.40
C SER A 110 30.17 -2.94 1.94
N GLY A 111 29.27 -2.33 1.15
CA GLY A 111 28.57 -1.09 1.52
C GLY A 111 27.22 -1.26 2.20
N LEU A 112 26.69 -2.49 2.27
CA LEU A 112 25.33 -2.75 2.77
C LEU A 112 25.12 -2.32 4.22
N GLY A 113 26.09 -2.61 5.09
CA GLY A 113 26.03 -2.20 6.49
C GLY A 113 25.97 -0.68 6.65
N ILE A 114 26.71 0.06 5.81
CA ILE A 114 26.71 1.52 5.81
C ILE A 114 25.36 2.05 5.33
N ILE A 115 24.79 1.47 4.27
CA ILE A 115 23.46 1.86 3.75
C ILE A 115 22.38 1.68 4.84
N ILE A 116 22.37 0.52 5.52
CA ILE A 116 21.41 0.22 6.58
C ILE A 116 21.60 1.18 7.77
N LEU A 117 22.84 1.46 8.14
CA LEU A 117 23.17 2.38 9.23
C LEU A 117 22.74 3.82 8.90
N MET A 118 22.95 4.28 7.65
CA MET A 118 22.49 5.60 7.20
C MET A 118 20.96 5.71 7.16
N ILE A 119 20.26 4.66 6.74
CA ILE A 119 18.78 4.60 6.80
C ILE A 119 18.30 4.68 8.26
N GLY A 120 18.95 3.93 9.16
CA GLY A 120 18.65 3.96 10.59
C GLY A 120 18.87 5.33 11.22
N LEU A 121 20.01 5.97 10.94
CA LEU A 121 20.31 7.33 11.38
C LEU A 121 19.32 8.35 10.83
N GLY A 122 18.94 8.25 9.55
CA GLY A 122 17.92 9.12 8.95
C GLY A 122 16.57 9.00 9.64
N LYS A 123 16.12 7.77 9.96
CA LYS A 123 14.89 7.56 10.73
C LYS A 123 14.99 8.06 12.17
N ALA A 124 16.12 7.85 12.84
CA ALA A 124 16.35 8.34 14.19
C ALA A 124 16.32 9.87 14.24
N ALA A 125 17.03 10.54 13.32
CA ALA A 125 17.03 11.99 13.19
C ALA A 125 15.63 12.53 12.90
N GLY A 126 14.89 11.90 11.98
CA GLY A 126 13.50 12.26 11.70
C GLY A 126 12.59 12.17 12.92
N HIS A 127 12.77 11.14 13.76
CA HIS A 127 12.00 10.98 14.99
C HIS A 127 12.37 12.03 16.05
N ILE A 128 13.65 12.39 16.17
CA ILE A 128 14.11 13.45 17.09
C ILE A 128 13.51 14.80 16.68
N ILE A 129 13.56 15.13 15.38
CA ILE A 129 12.99 16.38 14.86
C ILE A 129 11.47 16.42 15.06
N TYR A 130 10.78 15.30 14.79
CA TYR A 130 9.34 15.20 15.03
C TYR A 130 8.98 15.47 16.50
N TYR A 131 9.74 14.91 17.44
CA TYR A 131 9.49 15.07 18.86
C TYR A 131 9.85 16.46 19.40
N PHE A 132 10.81 17.16 18.79
CA PHE A 132 11.26 18.48 19.25
C PHE A 132 10.51 19.65 18.61
N PHE A 133 9.93 19.45 17.42
CA PHE A 133 9.27 20.52 16.66
C PHE A 133 7.74 20.43 16.69
N LEU A 134 7.18 19.23 16.88
CA LEU A 134 5.73 19.00 16.85
C LEU A 134 5.11 18.80 18.25
N TYR A 135 5.93 18.65 19.30
CA TYR A 135 5.53 18.62 20.71
C TYR A 135 6.28 19.73 21.46
#